data_AF-A0A835DKP0-F1
#
_entry.id   AF-A0A835DKP0-F1
#
_cell.length_a   1.000
_cell.length_b   1.000
_cell.length_c   1.000
_cell.angle_alpha   90.00
_cell.angle_beta   90.00
_cell.angle_gamma   90.00
#
_symmetry.space_group_name_H-M   'P 1'
#
loop_
_entity.id
_entity.type
_entity.pdbx_description
1 polymer ?
#
loop_
_entity_poly.entity_id
_entity_poly.type
_entity_poly.pdbx_seq_one_letter_code
_entity_poly.pdbx_strand_id
1 'polypeptide(L)'
;MKGFETILWKYGSRVFFFATKNRSLKHIRQVEEISVTGVQILGEKELRSLLRMWGEDRRFDEMRSNLGKLAVFWTFQAVWVWTVSLPVTVVNASDRDPSLHAADIIGWIMWSLGVTIEATADQQKLTFKNSPDSRGKWCNVGLWKLSRHPNYFGEIFLWWGIFVASTPVLEGTEWLVIIGPIFLTLLLLFVSGIPLLEESADKKFGSVDGYRIFKRTTSPLIPLPPVVYGNLPSWFKATFLFEFPFYSRNLTQDERENW
;
A
#
# COMPACT_ATOMS: atom_id res chain seq x y z
N MET A 1 19.58 20.84 2.86
CA MET A 1 18.52 21.69 2.26
C MET A 1 17.99 21.21 0.90
N LYS A 2 18.69 20.32 0.16
CA LYS A 2 18.19 19.78 -1.13
C LYS A 2 17.00 18.79 -1.03
N GLY A 3 16.62 18.33 0.16
CA GLY A 3 15.51 17.36 0.34
C GLY A 3 14.13 18.00 0.50
N PHE A 4 14.05 19.26 0.94
CA PHE A 4 12.78 19.95 1.19
C PHE A 4 12.28 20.68 -0.07
N GLU A 5 13.18 21.19 -0.92
CA GLU A 5 12.82 21.82 -2.20
C GLU A 5 12.32 20.80 -3.24
N THR A 6 12.79 19.55 -3.22
CA THR A 6 12.22 18.48 -4.06
C THR A 6 10.85 18.01 -3.56
N ILE A 7 10.48 18.29 -2.32
CA ILE A 7 9.13 18.05 -1.79
C ILE A 7 8.20 19.17 -2.30
N LEU A 8 8.59 20.43 -2.16
CA LEU A 8 7.75 21.57 -2.58
C LEU A 8 7.57 21.68 -4.10
N TRP A 9 8.56 21.31 -4.92
CA TRP A 9 8.40 21.32 -6.39
C TRP A 9 7.53 20.16 -6.92
N LYS A 10 7.42 19.07 -6.13
CA LYS A 10 6.65 17.86 -6.44
C LYS A 10 5.17 17.95 -6.02
N TYR A 11 4.80 18.96 -5.23
CA TYR A 11 3.40 19.31 -4.91
C TYR A 11 2.95 20.64 -5.56
N GLY A 12 3.88 21.47 -6.06
CA GLY A 12 3.59 22.85 -6.50
C GLY A 12 3.30 23.07 -7.99
N SER A 13 3.43 22.08 -8.86
CA SER A 13 3.58 22.35 -10.30
C SER A 13 2.30 22.28 -11.13
N ARG A 14 1.11 22.17 -10.52
CA ARG A 14 -0.19 22.48 -11.15
C ARG A 14 -1.33 22.47 -10.13
N VAL A 15 -1.28 23.45 -9.22
CA VAL A 15 -2.48 23.94 -8.54
C VAL A 15 -3.36 24.58 -9.63
N PHE A 16 -4.33 23.84 -10.17
CA PHE A 16 -5.40 24.46 -10.95
C PHE A 16 -6.32 25.18 -9.98
N PHE A 17 -6.04 26.46 -9.78
CA PHE A 17 -6.88 27.39 -9.06
C PHE A 17 -8.16 27.63 -9.88
N PHE A 18 -9.25 26.93 -9.56
CA PHE A 18 -10.59 27.44 -9.85
C PHE A 18 -11.18 27.99 -8.55
N ALA A 19 -10.76 29.21 -8.21
CA ALA A 19 -11.43 29.99 -7.18
C ALA A 19 -12.82 30.39 -7.68
N THR A 20 -13.83 29.59 -7.36
CA THR A 20 -15.23 30.00 -7.46
C THR A 20 -15.83 30.16 -6.06
N LYS A 21 -16.46 31.32 -5.89
CA LYS A 21 -16.81 32.01 -4.66
C LYS A 21 -18.04 31.40 -3.96
N ASN A 22 -18.01 30.12 -3.57
CA ASN A 22 -19.14 29.54 -2.81
C ASN A 22 -18.70 28.70 -1.61
N ARG A 23 -19.12 29.10 -0.39
CA ARG A 23 -18.66 28.53 0.89
C ARG A 23 -19.27 27.17 1.25
N SER A 24 -20.37 26.77 0.62
CA SER A 24 -21.11 25.52 0.92
C SER A 24 -20.36 24.25 0.52
N LEU A 25 -19.60 24.30 -0.58
CA LEU A 25 -19.02 23.11 -1.23
C LEU A 25 -17.61 22.74 -0.74
N LYS A 26 -17.17 23.27 0.40
CA LYS A 26 -15.79 23.11 0.86
C LYS A 26 -15.44 21.67 1.24
N HIS A 27 -16.37 20.91 1.81
CA HIS A 27 -16.13 19.53 2.23
C HIS A 27 -16.05 18.58 1.04
N ILE A 28 -17.01 18.66 0.12
CA ILE A 28 -17.05 17.85 -1.11
C ILE A 28 -15.82 18.11 -1.98
N ARG A 29 -15.41 19.39 -2.13
CA ARG A 29 -14.21 19.74 -2.89
C ARG A 29 -12.90 19.28 -2.25
N GLN A 30 -12.85 19.20 -0.91
CA GLN A 30 -11.68 18.71 -0.20
C GLN A 30 -11.54 17.18 -0.35
N VAL A 31 -12.67 16.46 -0.34
CA VAL A 31 -12.73 15.03 -0.66
C VAL A 31 -12.27 14.78 -2.10
N GLU A 32 -12.75 15.59 -3.04
CA GLU A 32 -12.41 15.53 -4.46
C GLU A 32 -10.91 15.83 -4.72
N GLU A 33 -10.37 16.93 -4.17
CA GLU A 33 -8.95 17.29 -4.30
C GLU A 33 -8.03 16.23 -3.71
N ILE A 34 -8.36 15.68 -2.53
CA ILE A 34 -7.51 14.70 -1.84
C ILE A 34 -7.60 13.32 -2.49
N SER A 35 -8.77 12.95 -3.02
CA SER A 35 -8.96 11.71 -3.78
C SER A 35 -8.23 11.74 -5.13
N VAL A 36 -8.30 12.86 -5.84
CA VAL A 36 -7.50 13.13 -7.04
C VAL A 36 -6.00 13.10 -6.69
N THR A 37 -5.62 13.66 -5.54
CA THR A 37 -4.24 13.61 -5.02
C THR A 37 -3.80 12.18 -4.70
N GLY A 38 -4.65 11.35 -4.10
CA GLY A 38 -4.36 9.93 -3.80
C GLY A 38 -4.18 9.09 -5.05
N VAL A 39 -5.09 9.22 -6.03
CA VAL A 39 -5.00 8.54 -7.34
C VAL A 39 -3.79 9.05 -8.14
N GLN A 40 -3.47 10.34 -8.08
CA GLN A 40 -2.26 10.90 -8.69
C GLN A 40 -0.98 10.42 -7.99
N ILE A 41 -0.94 10.33 -6.66
CA ILE A 41 0.19 9.79 -5.91
C ILE A 41 0.41 8.32 -6.29
N LEU A 42 -0.66 7.52 -6.39
CA LEU A 42 -0.59 6.13 -6.84
C LEU A 42 -0.09 6.04 -8.28
N GLY A 43 -0.66 6.84 -9.19
CA GLY A 43 -0.25 6.91 -10.59
C GLY A 43 1.20 7.35 -10.76
N GLU A 44 1.70 8.27 -9.95
CA GLU A 44 3.10 8.67 -9.98
C GLU A 44 4.04 7.67 -9.30
N LYS A 45 3.58 6.95 -8.27
CA LYS A 45 4.34 5.88 -7.63
C LYS A 45 4.51 4.72 -8.61
N GLU A 46 3.43 4.36 -9.30
CA GLU A 46 3.44 3.33 -10.33
C GLU A 46 4.24 3.77 -11.54
N LEU A 47 4.07 5.01 -12.02
CA LEU A 47 4.91 5.57 -13.09
C LEU A 47 6.39 5.59 -12.70
N ARG A 48 6.74 5.93 -11.46
CA ARG A 48 8.14 5.90 -10.99
C ARG A 48 8.67 4.48 -10.79
N SER A 49 7.82 3.57 -10.33
CA SER A 49 8.12 2.13 -10.27
C SER A 49 8.41 1.63 -11.67
N LEU A 50 7.51 1.90 -12.63
CA LEU A 50 7.64 1.60 -14.05
C LEU A 50 8.90 2.21 -14.66
N LEU A 51 9.21 3.49 -14.41
CA LEU A 51 10.42 4.16 -14.92
C LEU A 51 11.71 3.56 -14.34
N ARG A 52 11.73 3.20 -13.06
CA ARG A 52 12.87 2.51 -12.42
C ARG A 52 13.01 1.08 -12.94
N MET A 53 11.89 0.39 -13.11
CA MET A 53 11.81 -0.97 -13.67
C MET A 53 12.19 -0.98 -15.17
N TRP A 54 11.92 0.10 -15.91
CA TRP A 54 12.33 0.24 -17.31
C TRP A 54 13.85 0.40 -17.46
N GLY A 55 14.52 0.99 -16.47
CA GLY A 55 15.97 1.23 -16.50
C GLY A 55 16.83 0.07 -15.99
N GLU A 56 16.39 -0.69 -14.98
CA GLU A 56 17.30 -1.61 -14.23
C GLU A 56 16.80 -3.06 -14.04
N ASP A 57 15.52 -3.40 -14.28
CA ASP A 57 14.97 -4.71 -13.88
C ASP A 57 14.91 -5.73 -15.03
N ARG A 58 15.83 -6.71 -15.04
CA ARG A 58 15.95 -7.81 -16.04
C ARG A 58 14.66 -8.61 -16.28
N ARG A 59 13.67 -8.52 -15.38
CA ARG A 59 12.37 -9.22 -15.50
C ARG A 59 11.52 -8.71 -16.67
N PHE A 60 11.75 -7.49 -17.14
CA PHE A 60 10.98 -6.90 -18.24
C PHE A 60 11.65 -7.04 -19.62
N ASP A 61 12.87 -7.57 -19.69
CA ASP A 61 13.52 -7.82 -20.98
C ASP A 61 12.73 -8.86 -21.81
N GLU A 62 12.15 -9.88 -21.17
CA GLU A 62 11.24 -10.83 -21.82
C GLU A 62 9.84 -10.28 -22.11
N MET A 63 9.42 -9.21 -21.42
CA MET A 63 8.10 -8.61 -21.61
C MET A 63 8.12 -7.57 -22.74
N ARG A 64 9.26 -6.92 -22.97
CA ARG A 64 9.50 -5.98 -24.08
C ARG A 64 9.51 -6.64 -25.45
N SER A 65 9.88 -7.93 -25.53
CA SER A 65 9.92 -8.67 -26.79
C SER A 65 8.54 -9.14 -27.27
N ASN A 66 7.49 -8.99 -26.45
CA ASN A 66 6.15 -9.45 -26.76
C ASN A 66 5.10 -8.35 -26.54
N LEU A 67 4.66 -7.73 -27.65
CA LEU A 67 3.65 -6.67 -27.65
C LEU A 67 2.32 -7.11 -27.00
N GLY A 68 1.95 -8.39 -27.07
CA GLY A 68 0.74 -8.93 -26.43
C GLY A 68 0.82 -8.94 -24.91
N LYS A 69 1.96 -9.37 -24.34
CA LYS A 69 2.19 -9.32 -22.88
C LYS A 69 2.22 -7.88 -22.37
N LEU A 70 2.79 -6.97 -23.16
CA LEU A 70 2.78 -5.54 -22.85
C LEU A 70 1.34 -4.97 -22.84
N ALA A 71 0.53 -5.30 -23.84
CA ALA A 71 -0.86 -4.86 -23.93
C ALA A 71 -1.71 -5.38 -22.77
N VAL A 72 -1.56 -6.66 -22.38
CA VAL A 72 -2.26 -7.24 -21.23
C VAL A 72 -1.85 -6.54 -19.93
N PHE A 73 -0.55 -6.30 -19.74
CA PHE A 73 -0.05 -5.58 -18.57
C PHE A 73 -0.64 -4.16 -18.48
N TRP A 74 -0.60 -3.39 -19.57
CA TRP A 74 -1.17 -2.04 -19.60
C TRP A 74 -2.69 -2.02 -19.45
N THR A 75 -3.39 -3.00 -20.01
CA THR A 75 -4.85 -3.13 -19.84
C THR A 75 -5.20 -3.43 -18.39
N PHE A 76 -4.45 -4.33 -17.73
CA PHE A 76 -4.63 -4.63 -16.31
C PHE A 76 -4.39 -3.37 -15.45
N GLN A 77 -3.34 -2.62 -15.74
CA GLN A 77 -3.04 -1.35 -15.07
C GLN A 77 -4.15 -0.30 -15.28
N ALA A 78 -4.68 -0.18 -16.50
CA ALA A 78 -5.77 0.75 -16.80
C ALA A 78 -7.07 0.36 -16.08
N VAL A 79 -7.45 -0.91 -16.10
CA VAL A 79 -8.63 -1.44 -15.39
C VAL A 79 -8.45 -1.28 -13.88
N TRP A 80 -7.25 -1.52 -13.37
CA TRP A 80 -6.91 -1.31 -11.96
C TRP A 80 -7.11 0.14 -11.54
N VAL A 81 -6.45 1.08 -12.23
CA VAL A 81 -6.57 2.52 -11.94
C VAL A 81 -8.02 2.99 -12.05
N TRP A 82 -8.74 2.53 -13.07
CA TRP A 82 -10.16 2.84 -13.25
C TRP A 82 -11.04 2.30 -12.12
N THR A 83 -10.84 1.04 -11.71
CA THR A 83 -11.62 0.40 -10.63
C THR A 83 -11.40 1.11 -9.30
N VAL A 84 -10.14 1.45 -9.02
CA VAL A 84 -9.74 2.10 -7.78
C VAL A 84 -10.19 3.57 -7.72
N SER A 85 -10.39 4.23 -8.88
CA SER A 85 -10.93 5.60 -8.96
C SER A 85 -12.47 5.67 -8.98
N LEU A 86 -13.19 4.55 -9.04
CA LEU A 86 -14.66 4.53 -9.05
C LEU A 86 -15.32 5.25 -7.86
N PRO A 87 -14.88 5.04 -6.59
CA PRO A 87 -15.52 5.70 -5.45
C PRO A 87 -15.47 7.22 -5.56
N VAL A 88 -14.33 7.74 -6.02
CA VAL A 88 -14.08 9.18 -6.23
C VAL A 88 -14.96 9.71 -7.36
N THR A 89 -15.04 8.96 -8.45
CA THR A 89 -15.83 9.32 -9.63
C THR A 89 -17.32 9.39 -9.29
N VAL A 90 -17.83 8.44 -8.50
CA VAL A 90 -19.24 8.40 -8.05
C VAL A 90 -19.55 9.54 -7.10
N VAL A 91 -18.67 9.82 -6.14
CA VAL A 91 -18.84 10.95 -5.21
C VAL A 91 -18.87 12.28 -5.95
N ASN A 92 -17.94 12.51 -6.88
CA ASN A 92 -17.86 13.77 -7.64
C ASN A 92 -18.99 13.94 -8.67
N ALA A 93 -19.58 12.84 -9.14
CA ALA A 93 -20.72 12.87 -10.05
C ALA A 93 -22.07 13.08 -9.35
N SER A 94 -22.08 13.09 -8.01
CA SER A 94 -23.30 13.24 -7.21
C SER A 94 -23.57 14.71 -6.89
N ASP A 95 -24.76 15.20 -7.26
CA ASP A 95 -25.23 16.56 -6.90
C ASP A 95 -25.75 16.65 -5.44
N ARG A 96 -25.53 15.60 -4.63
CA ARG A 96 -26.02 15.51 -3.25
C ARG A 96 -25.04 16.22 -2.32
N ASP A 97 -25.55 17.08 -1.43
CA ASP A 97 -24.79 17.77 -0.38
C ASP A 97 -25.16 17.21 1.01
N PRO A 98 -24.76 15.96 1.33
CA PRO A 98 -25.06 15.35 2.61
C PRO A 98 -24.29 16.06 3.73
N SER A 99 -24.92 16.19 4.89
CA SER A 99 -24.23 16.63 6.10
C SER A 99 -23.08 15.69 6.45
N LEU A 100 -22.00 16.25 6.97
CA LEU A 100 -20.87 15.49 7.55
C LEU A 100 -21.36 14.40 8.51
N HIS A 101 -21.04 13.14 8.22
CA HIS A 101 -21.32 12.00 9.07
C HIS A 101 -20.05 11.55 9.81
N ALA A 102 -20.24 10.79 10.90
CA ALA A 102 -19.12 10.23 11.65
C ALA A 102 -18.23 9.32 10.80
N ALA A 103 -18.81 8.64 9.80
CA ALA A 103 -18.09 7.78 8.87
C ALA A 103 -17.09 8.57 7.99
N ASP A 104 -17.42 9.80 7.58
CA ASP A 104 -16.48 10.67 6.88
C ASP A 104 -15.24 10.91 7.74
N ILE A 105 -15.43 11.32 9.00
CA ILE A 105 -14.35 11.63 9.94
C ILE A 105 -13.47 10.39 10.18
N ILE A 106 -14.09 9.24 10.40
CA ILE A 106 -13.37 7.97 10.61
C ILE A 106 -12.57 7.60 9.36
N GLY A 107 -13.20 7.63 8.19
CA GLY A 107 -12.54 7.32 6.93
C GLY A 107 -11.36 8.24 6.64
N TRP A 108 -11.49 9.54 6.93
CA TRP A 108 -10.40 10.51 6.77
C TRP A 108 -9.24 10.28 7.74
N ILE A 109 -9.53 9.90 8.99
CA ILE A 109 -8.49 9.53 9.95
C ILE A 109 -7.76 8.28 9.46
N MET A 110 -8.49 7.26 9.01
CA MET A 110 -7.90 6.02 8.48
C MET A 110 -7.01 6.31 7.27
N TRP A 111 -7.50 7.10 6.32
CA TRP A 111 -6.75 7.52 5.15
C TRP A 111 -5.46 8.26 5.51
N SER A 112 -5.56 9.26 6.40
CA SER A 112 -4.41 10.08 6.81
C SER A 112 -3.34 9.23 7.50
N LEU A 113 -3.76 8.31 8.37
CA LEU A 113 -2.85 7.37 9.03
C LEU A 113 -2.23 6.39 8.03
N GLY A 114 -3.02 5.84 7.11
CA GLY A 114 -2.52 4.90 6.09
C GLY A 114 -1.45 5.52 5.21
N VAL A 115 -1.71 6.72 4.66
CA VAL A 115 -0.75 7.48 3.86
C VAL A 115 0.52 7.80 4.66
N THR A 116 0.37 8.21 5.92
CA THR A 116 1.52 8.54 6.79
C THR A 116 2.39 7.31 7.03
N ILE A 117 1.78 6.16 7.35
CA ILE A 117 2.47 4.89 7.57
C ILE A 117 3.20 4.45 6.30
N GLU A 118 2.51 4.47 5.17
CA GLU A 118 3.08 4.07 3.88
C GLU A 118 4.26 4.94 3.49
N ALA A 119 4.08 6.28 3.50
CA ALA A 119 5.13 7.22 3.13
C ALA A 119 6.35 7.10 4.06
N THR A 120 6.11 6.94 5.36
CA THR A 120 7.19 6.76 6.35
C THR A 120 7.93 5.44 6.13
N ALA A 121 7.20 4.35 5.89
CA ALA A 121 7.78 3.04 5.63
C ALA A 121 8.65 3.05 4.36
N ASP A 122 8.15 3.64 3.28
CA ASP A 122 8.88 3.73 2.01
C ASP A 122 10.12 4.61 2.14
N GLN A 123 10.02 5.74 2.85
CA GLN A 123 11.17 6.61 3.12
C GLN A 123 12.23 5.88 3.96
N GLN A 124 11.82 5.15 5.01
CA GLN A 124 12.72 4.35 5.82
C GLN A 124 13.43 3.27 4.98
N LYS A 125 12.70 2.57 4.12
CA LYS A 125 13.26 1.53 3.23
C LYS A 125 14.22 2.11 2.21
N LEU A 126 13.91 3.28 1.65
CA LEU A 126 14.79 3.98 0.71
C LEU A 126 16.08 4.41 1.38
N THR A 127 15.99 5.05 2.55
CA THR A 127 17.15 5.46 3.34
C THR A 127 17.98 4.24 3.75
N PHE A 128 17.34 3.14 4.15
CA PHE A 128 18.03 1.89 4.46
C PHE A 128 18.81 1.38 3.25
N LYS A 129 18.18 1.23 2.08
CA LYS A 129 18.82 0.74 0.85
C LYS A 129 20.01 1.59 0.38
N ASN A 130 19.96 2.90 0.61
CA ASN A 130 21.02 3.82 0.19
C ASN A 130 22.20 3.88 1.17
N SER A 131 22.08 3.28 2.37
CA SER A 131 23.15 3.26 3.35
C SER A 131 24.20 2.17 3.00
N PRO A 132 25.51 2.48 2.99
CA PRO A 132 26.55 1.47 2.80
C PRO A 132 26.51 0.32 3.82
N ASP A 133 26.06 0.60 5.04
CA ASP A 133 26.04 -0.33 6.18
C ASP A 133 24.90 -1.35 6.14
N SER A 134 23.93 -1.13 5.24
CA SER A 134 22.76 -2.00 5.06
C SER A 134 22.96 -3.07 3.98
N ARG A 135 24.08 -3.02 3.24
CA ARG A 135 24.38 -3.97 2.17
C ARG A 135 24.37 -5.40 2.71
N GLY A 136 23.61 -6.27 2.04
CA GLY A 136 23.45 -7.66 2.44
C GLY A 136 22.58 -7.89 3.70
N LYS A 137 21.82 -6.88 4.15
CA LYS A 137 20.90 -6.99 5.30
C LYS A 137 19.45 -6.77 4.87
N TRP A 138 18.51 -7.27 5.65
CA TRP A 138 17.08 -6.96 5.51
C TRP A 138 16.73 -5.67 6.26
N CYS A 139 15.70 -4.97 5.77
CA CYS A 139 15.25 -3.73 6.40
C CYS A 139 14.54 -4.05 7.72
N ASN A 140 15.13 -3.62 8.84
CA ASN A 140 14.61 -3.82 10.19
C ASN A 140 14.67 -2.50 10.98
N VAL A 141 14.31 -1.37 10.37
CA VAL A 141 14.36 -0.03 10.99
C VAL A 141 12.99 0.62 11.05
N GLY A 142 12.72 1.39 12.11
CA GLY A 142 11.45 2.12 12.26
C GLY A 142 10.24 1.19 12.22
N LEU A 143 9.31 1.47 11.29
CA LEU A 143 8.09 0.68 11.10
C LEU A 143 8.39 -0.75 10.65
N TRP A 144 9.52 -0.97 9.97
CA TRP A 144 9.97 -2.30 9.54
C TRP A 144 10.41 -3.20 10.72
N LYS A 145 10.53 -2.65 11.93
CA LYS A 145 10.69 -3.45 13.16
C LYS A 145 9.37 -3.96 13.72
N LEU A 146 8.26 -3.31 13.37
CA LEU A 146 6.93 -3.62 13.91
C LEU A 146 6.12 -4.49 12.95
N SER A 147 6.39 -4.36 11.65
CA SER A 147 5.78 -5.17 10.60
C SER A 147 6.81 -5.43 9.50
N ARG A 148 6.72 -6.58 8.83
CA ARG A 148 7.55 -6.92 7.68
C ARG A 148 7.13 -6.18 6.42
N HIS A 149 5.87 -5.76 6.31
CA HIS A 149 5.33 -4.99 5.18
C HIS A 149 4.45 -3.82 5.65
N PRO A 150 5.00 -2.85 6.41
CA PRO A 150 4.23 -1.74 6.95
C PRO A 150 3.68 -0.82 5.87
N ASN A 151 4.34 -0.75 4.71
CA ASN A 151 3.86 -0.02 3.54
C ASN A 151 2.54 -0.60 3.00
N TYR A 152 2.41 -1.92 2.94
CA TYR A 152 1.16 -2.57 2.51
C TYR A 152 0.06 -2.43 3.56
N PHE A 153 0.39 -2.40 4.85
CA PHE A 153 -0.59 -2.06 5.87
C PHE A 153 -1.14 -0.65 5.67
N GLY A 154 -0.27 0.34 5.44
CA GLY A 154 -0.68 1.72 5.14
C GLY A 154 -1.60 1.80 3.92
N GLU A 155 -1.23 1.10 2.84
CA GLU A 155 -2.00 1.03 1.60
C GLU A 155 -3.38 0.36 1.81
N ILE A 156 -3.45 -0.78 2.49
CA ILE A 156 -4.73 -1.40 2.82
C ILE A 156 -5.57 -0.44 3.68
N PHE A 157 -4.98 0.14 4.72
CA PHE A 157 -5.70 0.98 5.68
C PHE A 157 -6.28 2.25 5.03
N LEU A 158 -5.56 2.88 4.12
CA LEU A 158 -6.06 4.06 3.41
C LEU A 158 -7.21 3.73 2.45
N TRP A 159 -7.16 2.59 1.76
CA TRP A 159 -8.22 2.20 0.83
C TRP A 159 -9.51 1.81 1.55
N TRP A 160 -9.38 1.13 2.70
CA TRP A 160 -10.50 0.93 3.61
C TRP A 160 -11.01 2.26 4.19
N GLY A 161 -10.13 3.22 4.46
CA GLY A 161 -10.53 4.57 4.88
C GLY A 161 -11.38 5.30 3.83
N ILE A 162 -11.00 5.25 2.56
CA ILE A 162 -11.78 5.83 1.45
C ILE A 162 -13.15 5.16 1.35
N PHE A 163 -13.22 3.84 1.47
CA PHE A 163 -14.50 3.13 1.48
C PHE A 163 -15.37 3.53 2.67
N VAL A 164 -14.82 3.61 3.88
CA VAL A 164 -15.58 4.04 5.06
C VAL A 164 -16.11 5.47 4.87
N ALA A 165 -15.29 6.37 4.34
CA ALA A 165 -15.71 7.74 4.04
C ALA A 165 -16.80 7.81 2.95
N SER A 166 -16.85 6.86 2.01
CA SER A 166 -17.91 6.84 0.99
C SER A 166 -19.23 6.23 1.48
N THR A 167 -19.23 5.42 2.55
CA THR A 167 -20.44 4.73 3.04
C THR A 167 -21.68 5.62 3.27
N PRO A 168 -21.58 6.89 3.73
CA PRO A 168 -22.74 7.77 3.87
C PRO A 168 -23.55 8.02 2.60
N VAL A 169 -22.92 7.91 1.43
CA VAL A 169 -23.53 8.26 0.15
C VAL A 169 -23.93 7.05 -0.69
N LEU A 170 -23.59 5.83 -0.25
CA LEU A 170 -23.83 4.60 -1.02
C LEU A 170 -25.27 4.12 -0.90
N GLU A 171 -25.95 3.99 -2.03
CA GLU A 171 -27.29 3.42 -2.13
C GLU A 171 -27.35 2.25 -3.14
N GLY A 172 -28.15 1.22 -2.83
CA GLY A 172 -28.43 0.12 -3.76
C GLY A 172 -27.18 -0.56 -4.33
N THR A 173 -26.99 -0.49 -5.65
CA THR A 173 -25.87 -1.11 -6.36
C THR A 173 -24.52 -0.42 -6.16
N GLU A 174 -24.49 0.80 -5.61
CA GLU A 174 -23.24 1.55 -5.37
C GLU A 174 -22.37 0.89 -4.31
N TRP A 175 -22.94 0.04 -3.44
CA TRP A 175 -22.20 -0.77 -2.46
C TRP A 175 -21.15 -1.69 -3.09
N LEU A 176 -21.22 -1.95 -4.41
CA LEU A 176 -20.20 -2.69 -5.15
C LEU A 176 -18.81 -2.02 -5.10
N VAL A 177 -18.68 -0.75 -4.71
CA VAL A 177 -17.38 -0.11 -4.49
C VAL A 177 -16.52 -0.81 -3.44
N ILE A 178 -17.10 -1.59 -2.51
CA ILE A 178 -16.35 -2.41 -1.54
C ILE A 178 -15.44 -3.44 -2.21
N ILE A 179 -15.75 -3.83 -3.46
CA ILE A 179 -14.91 -4.76 -4.23
C ILE A 179 -13.50 -4.21 -4.40
N GLY A 180 -13.33 -2.89 -4.50
CA GLY A 180 -12.03 -2.22 -4.62
C GLY A 180 -11.07 -2.57 -3.47
N PRO A 181 -11.33 -2.16 -2.21
CA PRO A 181 -10.45 -2.45 -1.08
C PRO A 181 -10.32 -3.96 -0.80
N ILE A 182 -11.36 -4.76 -1.04
CA ILE A 182 -11.26 -6.23 -0.91
C ILE A 182 -10.27 -6.79 -1.94
N PHE A 183 -10.43 -6.44 -3.20
CA PHE A 183 -9.57 -6.90 -4.28
C PHE A 183 -8.11 -6.50 -4.06
N LEU A 184 -7.87 -5.26 -3.64
CA LEU A 184 -6.54 -4.78 -3.29
C LEU A 184 -5.93 -5.54 -2.11
N THR A 185 -6.71 -5.78 -1.06
CA THR A 185 -6.28 -6.57 0.09
C THR A 185 -5.90 -7.99 -0.32
N LEU A 186 -6.73 -8.65 -1.14
CA LEU A 186 -6.46 -10.01 -1.63
C LEU A 186 -5.23 -10.06 -2.53
N LEU A 187 -5.06 -9.09 -3.43
CA LEU A 187 -3.89 -9.02 -4.30
C LEU A 187 -2.60 -8.90 -3.49
N LEU A 188 -2.59 -8.04 -2.47
CA LEU A 188 -1.44 -7.82 -1.60
C LEU A 188 -1.15 -9.04 -0.70
N LEU A 189 -2.18 -9.70 -0.15
CA LEU A 189 -2.00 -10.83 0.74
C LEU A 189 -1.64 -12.14 0.02
N PHE A 190 -2.20 -12.40 -1.17
CA PHE A 190 -2.16 -13.73 -1.78
C PHE A 190 -1.44 -13.80 -3.12
N VAL A 191 -1.26 -12.68 -3.83
CA VAL A 191 -0.77 -12.69 -5.21
C VAL A 191 0.58 -11.99 -5.34
N SER A 192 0.59 -10.69 -5.60
CA SER A 192 1.80 -9.96 -6.01
C SER A 192 2.48 -9.20 -4.87
N GLY A 193 1.81 -9.04 -3.72
CA GLY A 193 2.33 -8.28 -2.59
C GLY A 193 3.30 -9.07 -1.71
N ILE A 194 2.81 -9.50 -0.55
CA ILE A 194 3.58 -10.17 0.50
C ILE A 194 4.22 -11.49 0.04
N PRO A 195 3.51 -12.43 -0.62
CA PRO A 195 4.08 -13.75 -0.90
C PRO A 195 5.36 -13.68 -1.74
N LEU A 196 5.38 -12.86 -2.81
CA LEU A 196 6.55 -12.71 -3.67
C LEU A 196 7.74 -12.06 -2.97
N LEU A 197 7.47 -11.08 -2.10
CA LEU A 197 8.52 -10.38 -1.34
C LEU A 197 9.13 -11.27 -0.26
N GLU A 198 8.29 -12.01 0.47
CA GLU A 198 8.73 -13.01 1.45
C GLU A 198 9.55 -14.10 0.80
N GLU A 199 9.11 -14.65 -0.33
CA GLU A 199 9.86 -15.63 -1.10
C GLU A 199 11.23 -15.08 -1.55
N SER A 200 11.28 -13.84 -2.05
CA SER A 200 12.53 -13.22 -2.47
C SER A 200 13.49 -12.97 -1.29
N ALA A 201 12.95 -12.60 -0.13
CA ALA A 201 13.74 -12.39 1.08
C ALA A 201 14.27 -13.71 1.66
N ASP A 202 13.44 -14.76 1.69
CA ASP A 202 13.84 -16.10 2.15
C ASP A 202 14.95 -16.69 1.28
N LYS A 203 14.88 -16.52 -0.05
CA LYS A 203 15.97 -16.95 -0.95
C LYS A 203 17.30 -16.25 -0.67
N LYS A 204 17.28 -15.03 -0.15
CA LYS A 204 18.48 -14.22 0.11
C LYS A 204 19.02 -14.40 1.52
N PHE A 205 18.13 -14.52 2.51
CA PHE A 205 18.47 -14.42 3.93
C PHE A 205 17.97 -15.62 4.76
N GLY A 206 17.26 -16.58 4.16
CA GLY A 206 16.66 -17.71 4.88
C GLY A 206 17.67 -18.58 5.63
N SER A 207 18.93 -18.63 5.18
CA SER A 207 20.02 -19.32 5.89
C SER A 207 20.65 -18.52 7.05
N VAL A 208 20.22 -17.27 7.27
CA VAL A 208 20.78 -16.39 8.30
C VAL A 208 19.90 -16.45 9.56
N ASP A 209 20.45 -16.89 10.68
CA ASP A 209 19.71 -17.04 11.94
C ASP A 209 19.05 -15.75 12.42
N GLY A 210 19.73 -14.61 12.28
CA GLY A 210 19.17 -13.30 12.62
C GLY A 210 17.92 -12.96 11.80
N TYR A 211 17.86 -13.35 10.53
CA TYR A 211 16.70 -13.11 9.67
C TYR A 211 15.54 -14.01 10.07
N ARG A 212 15.82 -15.27 10.41
CA ARG A 212 14.82 -16.23 10.88
C ARG A 212 14.16 -15.78 12.18
N ILE A 213 14.96 -15.28 13.13
CA ILE A 213 14.46 -14.69 14.38
C ILE A 213 13.60 -13.46 14.08
N PHE A 214 14.07 -12.57 13.21
CA PHE A 214 13.31 -11.39 12.78
C PHE A 214 11.95 -11.79 12.18
N LYS A 215 11.94 -12.76 11.25
CA LYS A 215 10.73 -13.24 10.59
C LYS A 215 9.73 -13.87 11.57
N ARG A 216 10.20 -14.65 12.55
CA ARG A 216 9.36 -15.28 13.58
C ARG A 216 8.77 -14.28 14.58
N THR A 217 9.48 -13.19 14.84
CA THR A 217 9.10 -12.21 15.87
C THR A 217 8.45 -10.96 15.30
N THR A 218 8.37 -10.81 13.97
CA THR A 218 7.81 -9.62 13.33
C THR A 218 6.58 -9.98 12.50
N SER A 219 5.46 -9.33 12.81
CA SER A 219 4.18 -9.48 12.10
C SER A 219 4.33 -9.23 10.59
N PRO A 220 3.66 -9.99 9.71
CA PRO A 220 3.74 -9.78 8.27
C PRO A 220 3.12 -8.43 7.85
N LEU A 221 1.96 -8.08 8.43
CA LEU A 221 1.17 -6.93 8.00
C LEU A 221 0.93 -5.94 9.13
N ILE A 222 0.24 -6.35 10.20
CA ILE A 222 -0.22 -5.45 11.26
C ILE A 222 0.98 -5.00 12.12
N PRO A 223 1.26 -3.69 12.26
CA PRO A 223 2.37 -3.20 13.10
C PRO A 223 2.18 -3.59 14.56
N LEU A 224 3.04 -4.47 15.07
CA LEU A 224 3.02 -4.95 16.45
C LEU A 224 4.44 -4.99 17.03
N PRO A 225 4.63 -4.67 18.32
CA PRO A 225 5.93 -4.83 18.95
C PRO A 225 6.40 -6.30 18.87
N PRO A 226 7.68 -6.57 18.55
CA PRO A 226 8.18 -7.94 18.40
C PRO A 226 8.00 -8.82 19.64
N VAL A 227 8.03 -8.20 20.83
CA VAL A 227 7.80 -8.88 22.11
C VAL A 227 6.36 -9.39 22.20
N VAL A 228 5.39 -8.64 21.69
CA VAL A 228 3.99 -9.07 21.69
C VAL A 228 3.79 -10.16 20.64
N TYR A 229 4.23 -9.92 19.41
CA TYR A 229 4.05 -10.85 18.30
C TYR A 229 4.75 -12.19 18.55
N GLY A 230 6.00 -12.17 19.02
CA GLY A 230 6.80 -13.38 19.26
C GLY A 230 6.14 -14.36 20.22
N ASN A 231 5.40 -13.86 21.21
CA ASN A 231 4.73 -14.66 22.24
C ASN A 231 3.36 -15.22 21.83
N LEU A 232 2.82 -14.83 20.66
CA LEU A 232 1.50 -15.31 20.23
C LEU A 232 1.57 -16.73 19.66
N PRO A 233 0.56 -17.58 19.92
CA PRO A 233 0.43 -18.89 19.29
C PRO A 233 0.30 -18.76 17.76
N SER A 234 0.83 -19.74 17.03
CA SER A 234 0.82 -19.70 15.57
C SER A 234 -0.56 -19.69 14.94
N TRP A 235 -1.51 -20.46 15.48
CA TRP A 235 -2.89 -20.44 15.00
C TRP A 235 -3.49 -19.03 15.10
N PHE A 236 -3.16 -18.29 16.16
CA PHE A 236 -3.63 -16.92 16.35
C PHE A 236 -2.99 -15.97 15.32
N LYS A 237 -1.68 -16.11 15.08
CA LYS A 237 -0.96 -15.35 14.06
C LYS A 237 -1.55 -15.56 12.67
N ALA A 238 -1.85 -16.81 12.32
CA ALA A 238 -2.44 -17.16 11.03
C ALA A 238 -3.85 -16.60 10.85
N THR A 239 -4.70 -16.68 11.89
CA THR A 239 -6.10 -16.25 11.81
C THR A 239 -6.27 -14.74 11.87
N PHE A 240 -5.56 -14.05 12.76
CA PHE A 240 -5.83 -12.63 13.06
C PHE A 240 -4.76 -11.68 12.56
N LEU A 241 -3.53 -12.16 12.33
CA LEU A 241 -2.38 -11.34 11.95
C LEU A 241 -1.88 -11.63 10.54
N PHE A 242 -2.63 -12.44 9.77
CA PHE A 242 -2.35 -12.81 8.38
C PHE A 242 -1.00 -13.52 8.19
N GLU A 243 -0.51 -14.26 9.20
CA GLU A 243 0.69 -15.10 9.06
C GLU A 243 0.33 -16.42 8.37
N PHE A 244 0.25 -16.41 7.05
CA PHE A 244 -0.08 -17.62 6.33
C PHE A 244 1.13 -18.54 6.16
N PRO A 245 0.97 -19.88 6.28
CA PRO A 245 2.08 -20.84 6.16
C PRO A 245 2.85 -20.73 4.84
N PHE A 246 2.20 -20.29 3.76
CA PHE A 246 2.83 -20.17 2.46
C PHE A 246 3.83 -19.01 2.36
N TYR A 247 3.83 -18.05 3.30
CA TYR A 247 4.87 -17.02 3.40
C TYR A 247 6.23 -17.57 3.81
N SER A 248 6.29 -18.79 4.35
CA SER A 248 7.52 -19.43 4.84
C SER A 248 7.88 -20.71 4.07
N ARG A 249 7.32 -20.90 2.86
CA ARG A 249 7.52 -22.13 2.04
C ARG A 249 8.98 -22.46 1.74
N ASN A 250 9.84 -21.45 1.67
CA ASN A 250 11.25 -21.59 1.30
C ASN A 250 12.20 -21.70 2.50
N LEU A 251 11.67 -21.72 3.73
CA LEU A 251 12.45 -22.06 4.93
C LEU A 251 12.55 -23.60 5.06
N THR A 252 13.59 -24.09 5.74
CA THR A 252 13.85 -25.53 5.90
C THR A 252 12.74 -26.22 6.71
N GLN A 253 12.64 -27.55 6.61
CA GLN A 253 11.53 -28.32 7.17
C GLN A 253 11.46 -28.28 8.71
N ASP A 254 12.59 -28.43 9.39
CA ASP A 254 12.72 -28.30 10.86
C ASP A 254 12.26 -26.92 11.37
N GLU A 255 12.29 -25.93 10.48
CA GLU A 255 11.91 -24.57 10.80
C GLU A 255 10.45 -24.31 10.63
N ARG A 256 9.81 -25.00 9.67
CA ARG A 256 8.36 -25.01 9.41
C ARG A 256 7.57 -25.67 10.53
N GLU A 257 8.14 -26.67 11.21
CA GLU A 257 7.50 -27.37 12.34
C GLU A 257 7.41 -26.53 13.62
N ASN A 258 8.17 -25.42 13.69
CA ASN A 258 8.07 -24.42 14.76
C ASN A 258 7.09 -23.28 14.41
N TRP A 259 6.35 -23.41 13.30
CA TRP A 259 5.26 -22.51 12.89
C TRP A 259 3.92 -23.23 13.01
#